data_AF-A0A9E5K874-F1
#
_entry.id   AF-A0A9E5K874-F1
#
_cell.length_a   1.000
_cell.length_b   1.000
_cell.length_c   1.000
_cell.angle_alpha   90.00
_cell.angle_beta   90.00
_cell.angle_gamma   90.00
#
_symmetry.space_group_name_H-M   'P 1'
#
loop_
_entity.id
_entity.type
_entity.pdbx_description
1 polymer ?
#
loop_
_entity_poly.entity_id
_entity_poly.type
_entity_poly.pdbx_seq_one_letter_code
_entity_poly.pdbx_strand_id
1 'polypeptide(L)'
;MGLFTGNLFLAVSNRHTTRALLDEARSLRYQLSDFWFNHFNVSHNKIGSKLLYQYLPVIENHMMGSFHTLLSATAHSPQMLLYLENYNSGAKREALINQAEAEANRQCPTGMANRRACIRRVTTHIIQAHLHEITVNENYARELIELHTFGQGPGVEYFQHAVEASAQILSGWSINWGVHDSFRFRPKAHIEGDKSLFVNPHIYIRSGGQEEGETLLRHLAHHPATARNISNKLVRRFVSENLVAMEPLIRRMTRTFLSTGGDLPSLYRVLFSSREFWSTDSYRSKAVRPFDRHVRMARSLGIKVDPA
;
A
#
# COMPACT_ATOMS: atom_id res chain seq x y z
N MET A 1 -12.14 -13.39 -13.01
CA MET A 1 -10.95 -13.06 -13.82
C MET A 1 -9.80 -12.73 -12.88
N GLY A 2 -8.59 -13.23 -13.17
CA GLY A 2 -7.37 -12.93 -12.41
C GLY A 2 -6.73 -14.12 -11.70
N LEU A 3 -6.32 -15.15 -12.44
CA LEU A 3 -5.36 -16.17 -11.96
C LEU A 3 -3.97 -15.52 -11.84
N PHE A 4 -3.69 -14.84 -10.72
CA PHE A 4 -2.36 -14.32 -10.40
C PHE A 4 -1.71 -15.22 -9.34
N THR A 5 -1.16 -16.36 -9.79
CA THR A 5 -0.32 -17.22 -8.95
C THR A 5 1.09 -17.23 -9.54
N GLY A 6 2.01 -16.43 -9.01
CA GLY A 6 3.42 -16.50 -9.45
C GLY A 6 4.39 -15.42 -8.95
N ASN A 7 3.91 -14.31 -8.35
CA ASN A 7 4.81 -13.15 -8.11
C ASN A 7 5.84 -13.36 -6.99
N LEU A 8 5.53 -14.13 -5.94
CA LEU A 8 6.48 -14.37 -4.85
C LEU A 8 7.67 -15.24 -5.29
N PHE A 9 7.45 -16.25 -6.14
CA PHE A 9 8.50 -17.19 -6.54
C PHE A 9 9.50 -16.60 -7.55
N LEU A 10 9.06 -15.68 -8.42
CA LEU A 10 9.98 -14.90 -9.27
C LEU A 10 10.93 -14.01 -8.47
N ALA A 11 10.64 -13.80 -7.17
CA ALA A 11 11.44 -13.01 -6.22
C ALA A 11 12.14 -13.86 -5.14
N VAL A 12 12.10 -15.19 -5.20
CA VAL A 12 12.74 -16.08 -4.20
C VAL A 12 13.78 -17.02 -4.83
N SER A 13 14.09 -16.86 -6.13
CA SER A 13 15.08 -17.70 -6.81
C SER A 13 16.53 -17.29 -6.51
N ASN A 14 16.96 -17.36 -5.24
CA ASN A 14 18.38 -17.51 -4.93
C ASN A 14 18.63 -18.13 -3.54
N ARG A 15 19.34 -19.27 -3.52
CA ARG A 15 20.16 -19.82 -2.43
C ARG A 15 19.55 -20.64 -1.28
N HIS A 16 18.39 -21.28 -1.42
CA HIS A 16 17.96 -22.27 -0.41
C HIS A 16 17.72 -23.67 -1.01
N THR A 17 18.21 -24.69 -0.32
CA THR A 17 18.02 -26.10 -0.68
C THR A 17 16.53 -26.40 -0.83
N THR A 18 16.16 -27.17 -1.86
CA THR A 18 14.76 -27.42 -2.23
C THR A 18 13.91 -27.95 -1.07
N ARG A 19 14.45 -28.73 -0.13
CA ARG A 19 13.70 -29.13 1.08
C ARG A 19 13.32 -27.95 2.00
N ALA A 20 14.21 -26.99 2.19
CA ALA A 20 13.93 -25.80 3.00
C ALA A 20 12.89 -24.91 2.32
N LEU A 21 13.00 -24.67 1.01
CA LEU A 21 11.99 -23.94 0.23
C LEU A 21 10.60 -24.62 0.25
N LEU A 22 10.55 -25.95 0.24
CA LEU A 22 9.30 -26.73 0.21
C LEU A 22 8.64 -26.88 1.59
N ASP A 23 9.41 -26.89 2.68
CA ASP A 23 8.86 -26.84 4.05
C ASP A 23 8.52 -25.39 4.47
N GLU A 24 9.29 -24.40 4.00
CA GLU A 24 8.97 -22.97 4.13
C GLU A 24 7.68 -22.62 3.39
N ALA A 25 7.45 -23.15 2.18
CA ALA A 25 6.20 -22.97 1.43
C ALA A 25 4.94 -23.53 2.13
N ARG A 26 5.10 -24.42 3.10
CA ARG A 26 4.01 -24.91 3.96
C ARG A 26 3.89 -24.15 5.28
N SER A 27 4.94 -23.42 5.67
CA SER A 27 4.94 -22.67 6.91
C SER A 27 3.80 -21.65 6.89
N LEU A 28 3.16 -21.45 8.04
CA LEU A 28 2.18 -20.40 8.22
C LEU A 28 2.77 -19.03 7.84
N ARG A 29 4.06 -18.83 8.14
CA ARG A 29 4.83 -17.63 7.77
C ARG A 29 4.78 -17.36 6.27
N TYR A 30 5.08 -18.36 5.43
CA TYR A 30 5.02 -18.19 3.97
C TYR A 30 3.61 -17.92 3.47
N GLN A 31 2.60 -18.63 3.98
CA GLN A 31 1.21 -18.41 3.56
C GLN A 31 0.71 -16.99 3.91
N LEU A 32 1.15 -16.45 5.04
CA LEU A 32 0.90 -15.07 5.43
C LEU A 32 1.70 -14.10 4.55
N SER A 33 2.97 -14.37 4.27
CA SER A 33 3.80 -13.57 3.35
C SER A 33 3.16 -13.48 1.96
N ASP A 34 2.76 -14.62 1.36
CA ASP A 34 2.03 -14.69 0.09
C ASP A 34 0.70 -13.91 0.14
N PHE A 35 -0.05 -14.04 1.24
CA PHE A 35 -1.29 -13.30 1.43
C PHE A 35 -1.06 -11.78 1.39
N TRP A 36 -0.10 -11.28 2.16
CA TRP A 36 0.18 -9.85 2.25
C TRP A 36 0.84 -9.30 1.01
N PHE A 37 1.72 -10.07 0.38
CA PHE A 37 2.29 -9.73 -0.92
C PHE A 37 1.20 -9.56 -1.96
N ASN A 38 0.22 -10.45 -2.00
CA ASN A 38 -0.92 -10.33 -2.90
C ASN A 38 -1.86 -9.16 -2.51
N HIS A 39 -1.97 -8.82 -1.22
CA HIS A 39 -2.79 -7.68 -0.77
C HIS A 39 -2.14 -6.32 -1.11
N PHE A 40 -0.81 -6.22 -1.01
CA PHE A 40 0.00 -5.05 -1.37
C PHE A 40 0.80 -5.32 -2.65
N ASN A 41 0.12 -5.84 -3.67
CA ASN A 41 0.77 -6.37 -4.86
C ASN A 41 1.49 -5.29 -5.69
N VAL A 42 2.69 -5.63 -6.13
CA VAL A 42 3.47 -4.87 -7.11
C VAL A 42 3.84 -5.79 -8.28
N SER A 43 3.85 -5.26 -9.50
CA SER A 43 4.15 -6.06 -10.70
C SER A 43 5.59 -5.93 -11.16
N HIS A 44 6.23 -7.08 -11.39
CA HIS A 44 7.57 -7.16 -11.98
C HIS A 44 7.68 -6.42 -13.33
N ASN A 45 6.61 -6.40 -14.13
CA ASN A 45 6.58 -5.71 -15.42
C ASN A 45 6.77 -4.20 -15.30
N LYS A 46 6.35 -3.61 -14.17
CA LYS A 46 6.46 -2.16 -13.94
C LYS A 46 7.73 -1.78 -13.18
N ILE A 47 8.12 -2.56 -12.16
CA ILE A 47 9.23 -2.19 -11.27
C ILE A 47 10.55 -2.91 -11.57
N GLY A 48 10.52 -3.97 -12.39
CA GLY A 48 11.66 -4.83 -12.66
C GLY A 48 11.99 -5.80 -11.51
N SER A 49 12.72 -6.86 -11.83
CA SER A 49 13.00 -7.95 -10.89
C SER A 49 13.78 -7.48 -9.65
N LYS A 50 14.82 -6.66 -9.82
CA LYS A 50 15.69 -6.21 -8.70
C LYS A 50 14.87 -5.57 -7.58
N LEU A 51 13.97 -4.64 -7.92
CA LEU A 51 13.13 -3.96 -6.94
C LEU A 51 12.10 -4.90 -6.30
N LEU A 52 11.56 -5.85 -7.07
CA LEU A 52 10.65 -6.87 -6.57
C LEU A 52 11.29 -7.73 -5.46
N TYR A 53 12.52 -8.19 -5.65
CA TYR A 53 13.28 -8.95 -4.64
C TYR A 53 13.45 -8.17 -3.34
N GLN A 54 13.69 -6.86 -3.44
CA GLN A 54 13.85 -5.97 -2.27
C GLN A 54 12.53 -5.63 -1.57
N TYR A 55 11.39 -5.92 -2.19
CA TYR A 55 10.07 -5.64 -1.62
C TYR A 55 9.63 -6.69 -0.59
N LEU A 56 10.06 -7.95 -0.74
CA LEU A 56 9.65 -9.03 0.18
C LEU A 56 10.01 -8.75 1.65
N PRO A 57 11.22 -8.29 1.99
CA PRO A 57 11.54 -7.90 3.35
C PRO A 57 10.62 -6.82 3.93
N VAL A 58 10.08 -5.91 3.11
CA VAL A 58 9.13 -4.87 3.58
C VAL A 58 7.88 -5.51 4.16
N ILE A 59 7.37 -6.57 3.52
CA ILE A 59 6.19 -7.29 4.01
C ILE A 59 6.57 -8.20 5.19
N GLU A 60 7.62 -9.01 5.02
CA GLU A 60 7.98 -10.05 5.99
C GLU A 60 8.40 -9.50 7.36
N ASN A 61 9.00 -8.32 7.38
CA ASN A 61 9.41 -7.67 8.63
C ASN A 61 8.21 -7.06 9.39
N HIS A 62 7.08 -6.82 8.73
CA HIS A 62 5.94 -6.10 9.32
C HIS A 62 4.65 -6.92 9.42
N MET A 63 4.55 -8.08 8.75
CA MET A 63 3.35 -8.92 8.77
C MET A 63 2.99 -9.52 10.14
N MET A 64 3.92 -9.45 11.11
CA MET A 64 3.70 -9.86 12.51
C MET A 64 3.52 -8.69 13.47
N GLY A 65 3.40 -7.45 12.96
CA GLY A 65 3.15 -6.24 13.75
C GLY A 65 1.70 -5.76 13.65
N SER A 66 1.50 -4.43 13.71
CA SER A 66 0.20 -3.82 13.46
C SER A 66 -0.06 -3.63 11.96
N PHE A 67 -1.33 -3.65 11.56
CA PHE A 67 -1.74 -3.34 10.19
C PHE A 67 -1.29 -1.94 9.77
N HIS A 68 -1.34 -0.96 10.68
CA HIS A 68 -0.86 0.39 10.40
C HIS A 68 0.63 0.40 10.03
N THR A 69 1.47 -0.34 10.77
CA THR A 69 2.91 -0.43 10.48
C THR A 69 3.17 -1.09 9.13
N LEU A 70 2.46 -2.19 8.82
CA LEU A 70 2.57 -2.85 7.53
C LEU A 70 2.10 -1.95 6.38
N LEU A 71 0.95 -1.28 6.55
CA LEU A 71 0.42 -0.32 5.58
C LEU A 71 1.41 0.82 5.33
N SER A 72 1.95 1.43 6.39
CA SER A 72 2.91 2.53 6.27
C SER A 72 4.23 2.08 5.62
N ALA A 73 4.76 0.91 6.00
CA ALA A 73 5.98 0.38 5.39
C ALA A 73 5.83 0.12 3.88
N THR A 74 4.69 -0.46 3.46
CA THR A 74 4.41 -0.67 2.04
C THR A 74 4.16 0.65 1.30
N ALA A 75 3.44 1.59 1.91
CA ALA A 75 3.13 2.89 1.31
C ALA A 75 4.39 3.74 1.04
N HIS A 76 5.35 3.71 1.96
CA HIS A 76 6.63 4.42 1.81
C HIS A 76 7.64 3.69 0.92
N SER A 77 7.37 2.43 0.53
CA SER A 77 8.32 1.64 -0.24
C SER A 77 8.54 2.24 -1.64
N PRO A 78 9.80 2.33 -2.12
CA PRO A 78 10.08 2.75 -3.49
C PRO A 78 9.34 1.91 -4.53
N GLN A 79 9.12 0.62 -4.24
CA GLN A 79 8.43 -0.30 -5.12
C GLN A 79 6.96 0.07 -5.30
N MET A 80 6.25 0.39 -4.21
CA MET A 80 4.85 0.81 -4.30
C MET A 80 4.72 2.17 -4.98
N LEU A 81 5.58 3.13 -4.61
CA LEU A 81 5.60 4.47 -5.22
C LEU A 81 5.90 4.44 -6.72
N LEU A 82 6.78 3.52 -7.16
CA LEU A 82 7.07 3.30 -8.57
C LEU A 82 5.93 2.58 -9.29
N TYR A 83 5.43 1.49 -8.70
CA TYR A 83 4.37 0.66 -9.29
C TYR A 83 3.09 1.46 -9.58
N LEU A 84 2.74 2.35 -8.66
CA LEU A 84 1.57 3.23 -8.74
C LEU A 84 1.91 4.61 -9.29
N GLU A 85 3.15 4.83 -9.73
CA GLU A 85 3.65 6.06 -10.36
C GLU A 85 3.46 7.33 -9.51
N ASN A 86 3.34 7.18 -8.18
CA ASN A 86 3.16 8.34 -7.31
C ASN A 86 4.42 9.18 -7.18
N TYR A 87 5.60 8.60 -7.48
CA TYR A 87 6.86 9.32 -7.43
C TYR A 87 6.87 10.60 -8.28
N ASN A 88 6.02 10.68 -9.32
CA ASN A 88 5.87 11.83 -10.20
C ASN A 88 4.70 12.77 -9.81
N SER A 89 3.92 12.42 -8.78
CA SER A 89 2.76 13.20 -8.33
C SER A 89 3.19 14.59 -7.85
N GLY A 90 2.66 15.63 -8.51
CA GLY A 90 3.01 17.03 -8.24
C GLY A 90 4.31 17.52 -8.90
N ALA A 91 4.97 16.75 -9.76
CA ALA A 91 6.21 17.18 -10.41
C ALA A 91 6.04 18.44 -11.28
N LYS A 92 4.90 18.59 -11.97
CA LYS A 92 4.57 19.82 -12.72
C LYS A 92 4.47 21.04 -11.81
N ARG A 93 3.87 20.90 -10.62
CA ARG A 93 3.80 21.96 -9.61
C ARG A 93 5.20 22.38 -9.16
N GLU A 94 6.06 21.42 -8.86
CA GLU A 94 7.44 21.69 -8.48
C GLU A 94 8.22 22.43 -9.58
N ALA A 95 8.10 21.99 -10.83
CA ALA A 95 8.73 22.65 -11.97
C ALA A 95 8.23 24.10 -12.14
N LEU A 96 6.92 24.31 -12.04
CA LEU A 96 6.29 25.64 -12.12
C LEU A 96 6.77 26.57 -11.00
N ILE A 97 6.87 26.07 -9.76
CA ILE A 97 7.38 26.85 -8.63
C ILE A 97 8.85 27.24 -8.86
N ASN A 98 9.68 26.31 -9.31
CA ASN A 98 11.09 26.59 -9.60
C ASN A 98 11.24 27.64 -10.72
N GLN A 99 10.41 27.55 -11.77
CA GLN A 99 10.36 28.54 -12.85
C GLN A 99 9.93 29.92 -12.33
N ALA A 100 8.88 29.97 -11.52
CA ALA A 100 8.36 31.19 -10.92
C ALA A 100 9.40 31.87 -10.02
N GLU A 101 10.13 31.10 -9.20
CA GLU A 101 11.20 31.60 -8.35
C GLU A 101 12.40 32.12 -9.17
N ALA A 102 12.81 31.41 -10.21
CA ALA A 102 13.89 31.84 -11.09
C ALA A 102 13.55 33.16 -11.79
N GLU A 103 12.33 33.29 -12.30
CA GLU A 103 11.86 34.50 -12.98
C GLU A 103 11.71 35.67 -12.00
N ALA A 104 11.16 35.42 -10.80
CA ALA A 104 11.10 36.43 -9.76
C ALA A 104 12.49 36.94 -9.34
N ASN A 105 13.50 36.07 -9.28
CA ASN A 105 14.87 36.48 -8.98
C ASN A 105 15.52 37.29 -10.10
N ARG A 106 15.15 37.05 -11.37
CA ARG A 106 15.60 37.86 -12.52
C ARG A 106 14.98 39.25 -12.51
N GLN A 107 13.67 39.34 -12.25
CA GLN A 107 12.91 40.60 -12.29
C GLN A 107 13.08 41.45 -11.02
N CYS A 108 13.45 40.85 -9.89
CA CYS A 108 13.54 41.51 -8.59
C CYS A 108 14.99 41.45 -8.02
N PRO A 109 15.88 42.36 -8.45
CA PRO A 109 17.30 42.32 -8.09
C PRO A 109 17.55 42.57 -6.60
N THR A 110 18.71 42.11 -6.12
CA THR A 110 19.20 42.37 -4.75
C THR A 110 19.45 43.87 -4.56
N GLY A 111 18.74 44.49 -3.62
CA GLY A 111 18.80 45.94 -3.36
C GLY A 111 17.51 46.73 -3.67
N MET A 112 16.51 46.10 -4.30
CA MET A 112 15.21 46.72 -4.53
C MET A 112 14.45 46.99 -3.20
N ALA A 113 13.98 48.22 -3.00
CA ALA A 113 13.28 48.66 -1.78
C ALA A 113 12.08 47.77 -1.39
N ASN A 114 11.35 47.23 -2.38
CA ASN A 114 10.18 46.35 -2.17
C ASN A 114 10.37 44.95 -2.79
N ARG A 115 11.58 44.40 -2.71
CA ARG A 115 11.93 43.11 -3.35
C ARG A 115 10.96 41.97 -3.00
N ARG A 116 10.55 41.84 -1.73
CA ARG A 116 9.61 40.79 -1.28
C ARG A 116 8.24 40.89 -1.98
N ALA A 117 7.70 42.10 -2.11
CA ALA A 117 6.43 42.34 -2.78
C ALA A 117 6.53 42.06 -4.29
N CYS A 118 7.66 42.46 -4.90
CA CYS A 118 7.98 42.13 -6.29
C CYS A 118 7.98 40.62 -6.53
N ILE A 119 8.73 39.86 -5.71
CA ILE A 119 8.81 38.40 -5.82
C ILE A 119 7.42 37.78 -5.71
N ARG A 120 6.66 38.13 -4.65
CA ARG A 120 5.31 37.59 -4.44
C ARG A 120 4.42 37.83 -5.65
N ARG A 121 4.41 39.05 -6.20
CA ARG A 121 3.60 39.40 -7.36
C ARG A 121 3.96 38.55 -8.58
N VAL A 122 5.25 38.44 -8.91
CA VAL A 122 5.73 37.65 -10.06
C VAL A 122 5.39 36.17 -9.86
N THR A 123 5.69 35.60 -8.69
CA THR A 123 5.41 34.19 -8.42
C THR A 123 3.91 33.88 -8.45
N THR A 124 3.08 34.74 -7.84
CA THR A 124 1.63 34.54 -7.83
C THR A 124 1.06 34.61 -9.24
N HIS A 125 1.50 35.56 -10.07
CA HIS A 125 1.04 35.69 -11.44
C HIS A 125 1.34 34.44 -12.28
N ILE A 126 2.59 33.94 -12.21
CA ILE A 126 3.02 32.75 -12.96
C ILE A 126 2.25 31.50 -12.51
N ILE A 127 2.12 31.30 -11.19
CA ILE A 127 1.41 30.14 -10.63
C ILE A 127 -0.07 30.18 -11.01
N GLN A 128 -0.73 31.35 -10.91
CA GLN A 128 -2.14 31.49 -11.28
C GLN A 128 -2.39 31.20 -12.76
N ALA A 129 -1.49 31.61 -13.66
CA ALA A 129 -1.63 31.37 -15.09
C ALA A 129 -1.60 29.87 -15.45
N HIS A 130 -0.88 29.04 -14.68
CA HIS A 130 -0.67 27.61 -14.98
C HIS A 130 -1.34 26.67 -13.97
N LEU A 131 -2.25 27.18 -13.13
CA LEU A 131 -2.91 26.38 -12.08
C LEU A 131 -3.62 25.14 -12.66
N HIS A 132 -4.22 25.28 -13.84
CA HIS A 132 -4.95 24.22 -14.55
C HIS A 132 -4.05 23.07 -15.04
N GLU A 133 -2.73 23.27 -15.11
CA GLU A 133 -1.77 22.25 -15.55
C GLU A 133 -1.27 21.37 -14.38
N ILE A 134 -1.55 21.78 -13.14
CA ILE A 134 -1.17 21.06 -11.94
C ILE A 134 -2.08 19.85 -11.79
N THR A 135 -1.50 18.65 -11.90
CA THR A 135 -2.20 17.38 -11.72
C THR A 135 -1.55 16.55 -10.62
N VAL A 136 -2.37 15.72 -9.97
CA VAL A 136 -1.94 14.72 -8.97
C VAL A 136 -2.29 13.32 -9.45
N ASN A 137 -1.56 12.33 -8.94
CA ASN A 137 -1.81 10.94 -9.25
C ASN A 137 -2.92 10.38 -8.37
N GLU A 138 -4.14 10.29 -8.91
CA GLU A 138 -5.27 9.67 -8.23
C GLU A 138 -5.16 8.15 -8.11
N ASN A 139 -4.43 7.47 -9.00
CA ASN A 139 -4.38 6.01 -9.00
C ASN A 139 -3.84 5.47 -7.69
N TYR A 140 -2.79 6.09 -7.14
CA TYR A 140 -2.25 5.64 -5.86
C TYR A 140 -3.24 5.83 -4.72
N ALA A 141 -3.86 7.02 -4.62
CA ALA A 141 -4.87 7.29 -3.62
C ALA A 141 -6.07 6.33 -3.72
N ARG A 142 -6.48 6.03 -4.96
CA ARG A 142 -7.55 5.09 -5.26
C ARG A 142 -7.20 3.68 -4.79
N GLU A 143 -6.05 3.15 -5.19
CA GLU A 143 -5.65 1.80 -4.78
C GLU A 143 -5.43 1.69 -3.26
N LEU A 144 -4.90 2.74 -2.63
CA LEU A 144 -4.75 2.82 -1.18
C LEU A 144 -6.09 2.68 -0.46
N ILE A 145 -7.12 3.40 -0.91
CA ILE A 145 -8.46 3.34 -0.33
C ILE A 145 -9.15 2.02 -0.72
N GLU A 146 -9.24 1.73 -2.00
CA GLU A 146 -10.09 0.67 -2.55
C GLU A 146 -9.52 -0.72 -2.37
N LEU A 147 -8.22 -0.90 -2.62
CA LEU A 147 -7.62 -2.24 -2.64
C LEU A 147 -6.95 -2.57 -1.31
N HIS A 148 -6.21 -1.62 -0.77
CA HIS A 148 -5.36 -1.86 0.39
C HIS A 148 -6.06 -1.64 1.73
N THR A 149 -7.12 -0.83 1.78
CA THR A 149 -7.79 -0.48 3.05
C THR A 149 -9.28 -0.81 3.05
N PHE A 150 -10.15 0.09 2.60
CA PHE A 150 -11.60 0.00 2.77
C PHE A 150 -12.24 -1.16 1.98
N GLY A 151 -11.60 -1.58 0.89
CA GLY A 151 -12.15 -2.59 0.01
C GLY A 151 -13.08 -1.99 -1.04
N GLN A 152 -13.67 -2.86 -1.85
CA GLN A 152 -14.74 -2.53 -2.79
C GLN A 152 -15.93 -3.46 -2.53
N GLY A 153 -17.15 -2.93 -2.64
CA GLY A 153 -18.37 -3.73 -2.58
C GLY A 153 -19.50 -3.09 -1.77
N PRO A 154 -20.62 -3.83 -1.59
CA PRO A 154 -21.80 -3.33 -0.89
C PRO A 154 -21.48 -2.86 0.53
N GLY A 155 -21.89 -1.65 0.88
CA GLY A 155 -21.68 -1.05 2.21
C GLY A 155 -20.32 -0.39 2.44
N VAL A 156 -19.46 -0.33 1.40
CA VAL A 156 -18.26 0.51 1.44
C VAL A 156 -18.59 1.85 0.77
N GLU A 157 -18.64 2.92 1.58
CA GLU A 157 -18.95 4.26 1.11
C GLU A 157 -17.70 5.15 1.18
N TYR A 158 -17.11 5.41 0.02
CA TYR A 158 -16.22 6.55 -0.18
C TYR A 158 -16.59 7.22 -1.49
N PHE A 159 -16.28 8.51 -1.59
CA PHE A 159 -16.65 9.33 -2.73
C PHE A 159 -15.40 9.73 -3.51
N GLN A 160 -15.62 10.12 -4.77
CA GLN A 160 -14.55 10.62 -5.64
C GLN A 160 -13.75 11.76 -5.00
N HIS A 161 -14.41 12.68 -4.26
CA HIS A 161 -13.72 13.76 -3.55
C HIS A 161 -12.68 13.26 -2.53
N ALA A 162 -12.90 12.10 -1.89
CA ALA A 162 -11.97 11.56 -0.91
C ALA A 162 -10.72 11.00 -1.58
N VAL A 163 -10.87 10.46 -2.81
CA VAL A 163 -9.74 10.02 -3.64
C VAL A 163 -8.91 11.22 -4.07
N GLU A 164 -9.56 12.28 -4.57
CA GLU A 164 -8.89 13.53 -4.98
C GLU A 164 -8.15 14.18 -3.80
N ALA A 165 -8.81 14.32 -2.64
CA ALA A 165 -8.18 14.86 -1.43
C ALA A 165 -6.99 14.00 -0.98
N SER A 166 -7.12 12.67 -1.03
CA SER A 166 -6.03 11.75 -0.71
C SER A 166 -4.88 11.84 -1.72
N ALA A 167 -5.17 12.05 -3.00
CA ALA A 167 -4.14 12.25 -4.03
C ALA A 167 -3.36 13.55 -3.81
N GLN A 168 -4.03 14.60 -3.33
CA GLN A 168 -3.36 15.84 -2.91
C GLN A 168 -2.50 15.61 -1.66
N ILE A 169 -2.98 14.85 -0.66
CA ILE A 169 -2.18 14.48 0.54
C ILE A 169 -0.90 13.74 0.13
N LEU A 170 -1.02 12.75 -0.75
CA LEU A 170 0.10 11.91 -1.18
C LEU A 170 0.99 12.57 -2.24
N SER A 171 0.62 13.76 -2.72
CA SER A 171 1.46 14.51 -3.67
C SER A 171 2.79 14.91 -3.04
N GLY A 172 3.85 14.87 -3.83
CA GLY A 172 5.22 15.10 -3.34
C GLY A 172 5.87 13.89 -2.65
N TRP A 173 5.15 12.82 -2.33
CA TRP A 173 5.78 11.56 -1.94
C TRP A 173 6.51 10.96 -3.15
N SER A 174 7.80 10.75 -3.02
CA SER A 174 8.68 10.41 -4.14
C SER A 174 9.79 9.47 -3.72
N ILE A 175 10.63 9.14 -4.70
CA ILE A 175 11.75 8.22 -4.56
C ILE A 175 13.04 9.03 -4.69
N ASN A 176 13.94 8.84 -3.73
CA ASN A 176 15.33 9.24 -3.87
C ASN A 176 16.07 8.10 -4.59
N TRP A 177 16.41 8.33 -5.85
CA TRP A 177 17.12 7.36 -6.68
C TRP A 177 18.59 7.29 -6.29
N GLY A 178 19.08 6.10 -5.98
CA GLY A 178 20.45 5.92 -5.52
C GLY A 178 20.92 4.47 -5.61
N VAL A 179 21.98 4.15 -4.86
CA VAL A 179 22.45 2.76 -4.72
C VAL A 179 21.37 1.90 -4.05
N HIS A 180 20.71 2.49 -3.04
CA HIS A 180 19.50 1.99 -2.42
C HIS A 180 18.43 3.06 -2.57
N ASP A 181 17.40 2.76 -3.36
CA ASP A 181 16.27 3.65 -3.52
C ASP A 181 15.56 3.80 -2.17
N SER A 182 15.20 5.03 -1.82
CA SER A 182 14.55 5.34 -0.55
C SER A 182 13.38 6.29 -0.75
N PHE A 183 12.47 6.32 0.23
CA PHE A 183 11.44 7.34 0.29
C PHE A 183 12.05 8.75 0.37
N ARG A 184 11.41 9.72 -0.28
CA ARG A 184 11.68 11.14 -0.13
C ARG A 184 10.41 11.97 -0.31
N PHE A 185 10.20 12.93 0.59
CA PHE A 185 9.17 13.95 0.41
C PHE A 185 9.71 15.18 -0.35
N ARG A 186 8.93 15.68 -1.31
CA ARG A 186 9.21 16.89 -2.10
C ARG A 186 8.20 17.99 -1.76
N PRO A 187 8.53 18.94 -0.87
CA PRO A 187 7.60 19.98 -0.43
C PRO A 187 7.04 20.83 -1.57
N LYS A 188 7.85 21.16 -2.59
CA LYS A 188 7.40 21.94 -3.75
C LYS A 188 6.43 21.18 -4.66
N ALA A 189 6.48 19.85 -4.67
CA ALA A 189 5.53 19.04 -5.43
C ALA A 189 4.20 18.86 -4.68
N HIS A 190 4.21 19.00 -3.35
CA HIS A 190 3.04 18.76 -2.51
C HIS A 190 1.97 19.86 -2.64
N ILE A 191 0.71 19.46 -2.75
CA ILE A 191 -0.45 20.34 -2.71
C ILE A 191 -0.83 20.59 -1.26
N GLU A 192 -0.43 21.76 -0.76
CA GLU A 192 -0.79 22.25 0.57
C GLU A 192 -2.27 22.62 0.67
N GLY A 193 -2.75 22.81 1.90
CA GLY A 193 -4.11 23.19 2.22
C GLY A 193 -4.80 22.15 3.09
N ASP A 194 -5.78 22.60 3.87
CA ASP A 194 -6.57 21.70 4.72
C ASP A 194 -7.48 20.83 3.84
N LYS A 195 -7.59 19.55 4.20
CA LYS A 195 -8.27 18.55 3.38
C LYS A 195 -9.33 17.85 4.20
N SER A 196 -10.57 17.89 3.70
CA SER A 196 -11.67 17.10 4.24
C SER A 196 -11.85 15.85 3.39
N LEU A 197 -11.97 14.71 4.07
CA LEU A 197 -12.14 13.40 3.49
C LEU A 197 -13.51 12.83 3.93
N PHE A 198 -13.66 11.50 3.82
CA PHE A 198 -14.80 10.65 4.18
C PHE A 198 -15.82 11.26 5.15
N VAL A 199 -17.10 10.94 4.98
CA VAL A 199 -18.19 11.50 5.81
C VAL A 199 -18.41 10.72 7.11
N ASN A 200 -18.10 9.41 7.13
CA ASN A 200 -18.39 8.54 8.28
C ASN A 200 -17.23 7.57 8.56
N PRO A 201 -16.34 7.89 9.53
CA PRO A 201 -16.28 9.13 10.29
C PRO A 201 -15.75 10.29 9.42
N HIS A 202 -16.16 11.52 9.75
CA HIS A 202 -15.60 12.72 9.14
C HIS A 202 -14.10 12.82 9.43
N ILE A 203 -13.26 12.77 8.40
CA ILE A 203 -11.80 12.90 8.54
C ILE A 203 -11.37 14.24 7.99
N TYR A 204 -10.78 15.06 8.85
CA TYR A 204 -10.24 16.36 8.48
C TYR A 204 -8.76 16.41 8.84
N ILE A 205 -7.92 16.72 7.84
CA ILE A 205 -6.46 16.76 7.96
C ILE A 205 -6.01 18.19 7.71
N ARG A 206 -5.38 18.78 8.73
CA ARG A 206 -4.77 20.11 8.63
C ARG A 206 -3.53 20.05 7.78
N SER A 207 -3.22 21.14 7.08
CA SER A 207 -2.02 21.15 6.26
C SER A 207 -0.75 21.01 7.12
N GLY A 208 0.15 20.14 6.69
CA GLY A 208 1.34 19.72 7.43
C GLY A 208 2.43 19.07 6.57
N GLY A 209 2.30 19.12 5.23
CA GLY A 209 3.27 18.51 4.33
C GLY A 209 3.25 16.98 4.43
N GLN A 210 4.40 16.36 4.72
CA GLN A 210 4.50 14.89 4.78
C GLN A 210 3.59 14.27 5.84
N GLU A 211 3.39 14.92 6.99
CA GLU A 211 2.59 14.39 8.11
C GLU A 211 1.11 14.23 7.74
N GLU A 212 0.63 14.93 6.70
CA GLU A 212 -0.72 14.74 6.17
C GLU A 212 -0.91 13.29 5.71
N GLY A 213 0.09 12.72 5.03
CA GLY A 213 0.05 11.35 4.54
C GLY A 213 0.17 10.32 5.66
N GLU A 214 1.01 10.59 6.67
CA GLU A 214 1.08 9.74 7.87
C GLU A 214 -0.26 9.71 8.62
N THR A 215 -0.90 10.87 8.73
CA THR A 215 -2.22 11.01 9.36
C THR A 215 -3.30 10.29 8.55
N LEU A 216 -3.27 10.40 7.22
CA LEU A 216 -4.15 9.64 6.33
C LEU A 216 -3.98 8.13 6.54
N LEU A 217 -2.75 7.61 6.50
CA LEU A 217 -2.48 6.19 6.70
C LEU A 217 -2.97 5.69 8.06
N ARG A 218 -2.78 6.50 9.11
CA ARG A 218 -3.26 6.21 10.46
C ARG A 218 -4.79 6.11 10.51
N HIS A 219 -5.49 7.06 9.90
CA HIS A 219 -6.96 7.02 9.83
C HIS A 219 -7.46 5.81 9.04
N LEU A 220 -6.88 5.55 7.87
CA LEU A 220 -7.28 4.42 7.04
C LEU A 220 -7.02 3.08 7.74
N ALA A 221 -5.90 2.94 8.44
CA ALA A 221 -5.53 1.71 9.14
C ALA A 221 -6.48 1.35 10.29
N HIS A 222 -7.05 2.35 10.96
CA HIS A 222 -7.95 2.14 12.11
C HIS A 222 -9.45 2.18 11.73
N HIS A 223 -9.76 2.35 10.45
CA HIS A 223 -11.12 2.51 10.00
C HIS A 223 -11.92 1.19 10.08
N PRO A 224 -13.21 1.21 10.51
CA PRO A 224 -14.05 0.01 10.57
C PRO A 224 -14.19 -0.73 9.23
N ALA A 225 -14.24 0.00 8.10
CA ALA A 225 -14.28 -0.64 6.78
C ALA A 225 -13.00 -1.42 6.50
N THR A 226 -11.83 -0.87 6.86
CA THR A 226 -10.54 -1.56 6.74
C THR A 226 -10.51 -2.82 7.59
N ALA A 227 -10.90 -2.72 8.86
CA ALA A 227 -10.96 -3.86 9.77
C ALA A 227 -11.82 -5.01 9.20
N ARG A 228 -12.98 -4.67 8.63
CA ARG A 228 -13.89 -5.64 8.01
C ARG A 228 -13.33 -6.20 6.70
N ASN A 229 -12.75 -5.38 5.83
CA ASN A 229 -12.15 -5.81 4.57
C ASN A 229 -10.97 -6.77 4.80
N ILE A 230 -10.05 -6.45 5.71
CA ILE A 230 -8.93 -7.33 6.05
C ILE A 230 -9.42 -8.66 6.64
N SER A 231 -10.41 -8.62 7.53
CA SER A 231 -11.05 -9.82 8.08
C SER A 231 -11.68 -10.68 6.98
N ASN A 232 -12.42 -10.07 6.06
CA ASN A 232 -13.02 -10.75 4.90
C ASN A 232 -11.96 -11.44 4.04
N LYS A 233 -10.86 -10.73 3.71
CA LYS A 233 -9.78 -11.28 2.88
C LYS A 233 -9.07 -12.45 3.57
N LEU A 234 -8.82 -12.37 4.86
CA LEU A 234 -8.20 -13.46 5.63
C LEU A 234 -9.11 -14.68 5.73
N VAL A 235 -10.40 -14.49 6.05
CA VAL A 235 -11.40 -15.58 6.06
C VAL A 235 -11.52 -16.20 4.67
N ARG A 236 -11.58 -15.37 3.62
CA ARG A 236 -11.56 -15.82 2.22
C ARG A 236 -10.29 -16.57 1.86
N ARG A 237 -9.13 -16.21 2.41
CA ARG A 237 -7.87 -16.92 2.15
C ARG A 237 -7.77 -18.24 2.90
N PHE A 238 -8.16 -18.29 4.17
CA PHE A 238 -7.83 -19.41 5.07
C PHE A 238 -9.02 -20.31 5.45
N VAL A 239 -10.26 -19.83 5.41
CA VAL A 239 -11.45 -20.58 5.87
C VAL A 239 -12.39 -20.95 4.73
N SER A 240 -13.09 -19.99 4.12
CA SER A 240 -14.12 -20.27 3.10
C SER A 240 -14.34 -19.10 2.14
N GLU A 241 -14.74 -19.40 0.90
CA GLU A 241 -15.17 -18.39 -0.08
C GLU A 241 -16.58 -17.85 0.22
N ASN A 242 -17.42 -18.62 0.92
CA ASN A 242 -18.76 -18.19 1.34
C ASN A 242 -18.67 -17.30 2.60
N LEU A 243 -18.49 -16.01 2.39
CA LEU A 243 -18.36 -15.04 3.48
C LEU A 243 -19.65 -14.83 4.27
N VAL A 244 -20.82 -15.06 3.67
CA VAL A 244 -22.13 -14.91 4.36
C VAL A 244 -22.24 -15.93 5.48
N ALA A 245 -21.87 -17.19 5.22
CA ALA A 245 -21.85 -18.23 6.25
C ALA A 245 -20.83 -17.94 7.37
N MET A 246 -19.78 -17.18 7.07
CA MET A 246 -18.68 -16.86 8.00
C MET A 246 -18.86 -15.53 8.74
N GLU A 247 -20.01 -14.86 8.60
CA GLU A 247 -20.28 -13.56 9.24
C GLU A 247 -20.01 -13.54 10.77
N PRO A 248 -20.34 -14.60 11.56
CA PRO A 248 -20.00 -14.62 12.97
C PRO A 248 -18.48 -14.56 13.24
N LEU A 249 -17.66 -15.24 12.43
CA LEU A 249 -16.20 -15.19 12.54
C LEU A 249 -15.65 -13.83 12.11
N ILE A 250 -16.11 -13.32 10.96
CA ILE A 250 -15.71 -12.02 10.40
C ILE A 250 -15.98 -10.91 11.42
N ARG A 251 -17.14 -10.93 12.10
CA ARG A 251 -17.45 -9.98 13.18
C ARG A 251 -16.50 -10.08 14.37
N ARG A 252 -16.14 -11.28 14.82
CA ARG A 252 -15.17 -11.45 15.93
C ARG A 252 -13.79 -10.92 15.54
N MET A 253 -13.35 -11.21 14.33
CA MET A 253 -12.09 -10.70 13.78
C MET A 253 -12.10 -9.17 13.65
N THR A 254 -13.16 -8.60 13.08
CA THR A 254 -13.32 -7.14 12.93
C THR A 254 -13.28 -6.42 14.28
N ARG A 255 -13.97 -6.95 15.29
CA ARG A 255 -13.93 -6.41 16.65
C ARG A 255 -12.54 -6.47 17.26
N THR A 256 -11.85 -7.62 17.10
CA THR A 256 -10.48 -7.80 17.60
C THR A 256 -9.51 -6.84 16.93
N PHE A 257 -9.64 -6.65 15.61
CA PHE A 257 -8.85 -5.68 14.87
C PHE A 257 -9.03 -4.27 15.46
N LEU A 258 -10.27 -3.82 15.63
CA LEU A 258 -10.54 -2.48 16.17
C LEU A 258 -10.07 -2.32 17.61
N SER A 259 -10.29 -3.32 18.48
CA SER A 259 -9.92 -3.23 19.90
C SER A 259 -8.42 -3.29 20.15
N THR A 260 -7.64 -3.85 19.23
CA THR A 260 -6.18 -4.00 19.35
C THR A 260 -5.39 -2.96 18.54
N GLY A 261 -6.07 -2.03 17.85
CA GLY A 261 -5.39 -1.09 16.94
C GLY A 261 -4.81 -1.78 15.70
N GLY A 262 -5.40 -2.89 15.27
CA GLY A 262 -4.99 -3.65 14.09
C GLY A 262 -3.80 -4.59 14.35
N ASP A 263 -3.63 -5.13 15.55
CA ASP A 263 -2.60 -6.14 15.84
C ASP A 263 -2.84 -7.43 15.04
N LEU A 264 -1.96 -7.69 14.06
CA LEU A 264 -2.12 -8.82 13.14
C LEU A 264 -1.95 -10.18 13.84
N PRO A 265 -0.99 -10.39 14.77
CA PRO A 265 -0.91 -11.61 15.56
C PRO A 265 -2.20 -11.94 16.32
N SER A 266 -2.85 -10.96 16.95
CA SER A 266 -4.13 -11.18 17.62
C SER A 266 -5.23 -11.60 16.64
N LEU A 267 -5.26 -11.00 15.45
CA LEU A 267 -6.19 -11.38 14.39
C LEU A 267 -5.95 -12.83 13.92
N TYR A 268 -4.70 -13.23 13.77
CA TYR A 268 -4.32 -14.60 13.39
C TYR A 268 -4.72 -15.61 14.46
N ARG A 269 -4.53 -15.29 15.76
CA ARG A 269 -4.99 -16.16 16.86
C ARG A 269 -6.50 -16.40 16.76
N VAL A 270 -7.30 -15.36 16.56
CA VAL A 270 -8.77 -15.51 16.41
C VAL A 270 -9.11 -16.38 15.21
N LEU A 271 -8.42 -16.21 14.07
CA LEU A 271 -8.64 -16.98 12.86
C LEU A 271 -8.31 -18.47 13.04
N PHE A 272 -7.08 -18.78 13.47
CA PHE A 272 -6.57 -20.15 13.54
C PHE A 272 -7.07 -20.94 14.76
N SER A 273 -7.58 -20.26 15.79
CA SER A 273 -8.27 -20.90 16.92
C SER A 273 -9.78 -20.99 16.73
N SER A 274 -10.33 -20.52 15.60
CA SER A 274 -11.77 -20.57 15.33
C SER A 274 -12.27 -21.99 15.06
N ARG A 275 -13.50 -22.30 15.46
CA ARG A 275 -14.13 -23.60 15.16
C ARG A 275 -14.37 -23.75 13.66
N GLU A 276 -14.69 -22.63 13.01
CA GLU A 276 -14.94 -22.54 11.58
C GLU A 276 -13.71 -22.98 10.77
N PHE A 277 -12.50 -22.59 11.17
CA PHE A 277 -11.25 -23.02 10.54
C PHE A 277 -11.04 -24.55 10.60
N TRP A 278 -11.40 -25.18 11.72
CA TRP A 278 -11.24 -26.62 11.93
C TRP A 278 -12.45 -27.45 11.48
N SER A 279 -13.51 -26.83 10.99
CA SER A 279 -14.69 -27.54 10.47
C SER A 279 -14.33 -28.39 9.24
N THR A 280 -14.95 -29.56 9.09
CA THR A 280 -14.72 -30.48 7.96
C THR A 280 -15.05 -29.84 6.61
N ASP A 281 -16.02 -28.91 6.58
CA ASP A 281 -16.43 -28.17 5.40
C ASP A 281 -15.41 -27.09 4.98
N SER A 282 -14.51 -26.67 5.89
CA SER A 282 -13.47 -25.66 5.63
C SER A 282 -12.08 -26.27 5.50
N TYR A 283 -11.76 -27.29 6.31
CA TYR A 283 -10.44 -27.93 6.43
C TYR A 283 -9.97 -28.63 5.14
N ARG A 284 -10.86 -28.84 4.15
CA ARG A 284 -10.53 -29.48 2.85
C ARG A 284 -11.20 -28.88 1.61
N SER A 285 -12.03 -27.85 1.75
CA SER A 285 -12.79 -27.31 0.61
C SER A 285 -11.96 -26.41 -0.30
N LYS A 286 -10.80 -25.91 0.15
CA LYS A 286 -9.92 -25.11 -0.71
C LYS A 286 -9.03 -25.98 -1.56
N ALA A 287 -9.25 -25.90 -2.88
CA ALA A 287 -8.38 -26.52 -3.86
C ALA A 287 -6.92 -26.07 -3.63
N VAL A 288 -6.03 -27.05 -3.46
CA VAL A 288 -4.58 -26.82 -3.40
C VAL A 288 -4.17 -26.12 -4.69
N ARG A 289 -3.51 -24.95 -4.57
CA ARG A 289 -3.12 -24.15 -5.74
C ARG A 289 -2.21 -24.98 -6.66
N PRO A 290 -2.22 -24.74 -7.98
CA PRO A 290 -1.38 -25.48 -8.93
C PRO A 290 0.08 -25.54 -8.49
N PHE A 291 0.65 -24.42 -8.03
CA PHE A 291 2.04 -24.42 -7.54
C PHE A 291 2.24 -25.29 -6.29
N ASP A 292 1.38 -25.18 -5.28
CA ASP A 292 1.40 -26.04 -4.10
C ASP A 292 1.26 -27.52 -4.48
N ARG A 293 0.56 -27.81 -5.59
CA ARG A 293 0.45 -29.16 -6.17
C ARG A 293 1.76 -29.59 -6.84
N HIS A 294 2.43 -28.74 -7.60
CA HIS A 294 3.75 -29.04 -8.20
C HIS A 294 4.80 -29.27 -7.11
N VAL A 295 4.79 -28.46 -6.05
CA VAL A 295 5.62 -28.64 -4.84
C VAL A 295 5.34 -29.99 -4.16
N ARG A 296 4.06 -30.36 -4.00
CA ARG A 296 3.66 -31.67 -3.45
C ARG A 296 4.07 -32.84 -4.36
N MET A 297 3.97 -32.66 -5.68
CA MET A 297 4.29 -33.68 -6.67
C MET A 297 5.80 -33.90 -6.83
N ALA A 298 6.59 -32.82 -6.85
CA ALA A 298 8.05 -32.91 -6.83
C ALA A 298 8.56 -33.68 -5.59
N ARG A 299 7.89 -33.50 -4.44
CA ARG A 299 8.16 -34.24 -3.20
C ARG A 299 7.76 -35.72 -3.29
N SER A 300 6.60 -36.04 -3.86
CA SER A 300 6.16 -37.44 -4.03
C SER A 300 7.04 -38.21 -5.00
N LEU A 301 7.70 -37.51 -5.93
CA LEU A 301 8.63 -38.09 -6.90
C LEU A 301 10.08 -38.17 -6.37
N GLY A 302 10.36 -37.70 -5.14
CA GLY A 302 11.69 -37.78 -4.54
C GLY A 302 12.78 -37.00 -5.28
N ILE A 303 12.40 -36.06 -6.15
CA ILE A 303 13.33 -35.31 -7.01
C ILE A 303 14.25 -34.45 -6.12
N LYS A 304 15.54 -34.80 -6.10
CA LYS A 304 16.63 -33.98 -5.58
C LYS A 304 17.19 -33.20 -6.77
N VAL A 305 17.13 -31.88 -6.73
CA VAL A 305 17.84 -31.02 -7.70
C VAL A 305 19.21 -30.73 -7.10
N ASP A 306 20.25 -31.17 -7.78
CA ASP A 306 21.65 -31.02 -7.35
C ASP A 306 22.11 -29.56 -7.52
N PRO A 307 22.90 -29.01 -6.59
CA PRO A 307 23.34 -27.62 -6.64
C PRO A 307 24.59 -27.49 -7.53
N ALA A 308 24.49 -26.71 -8.60
CA ALA A 308 25.63 -26.11 -9.30
C ALA A 308 25.62 -24.60 -9.05
#